data_AF-A0A6L9LYX9-F1
#
_entry.id   AF-A0A6L9LYX9-F1
#
_cell.length_a   1.000
_cell.length_b   1.000
_cell.length_c   1.000
_cell.angle_alpha   90.00
_cell.angle_beta   90.00
_cell.angle_gamma   90.00
#
_symmetry.space_group_name_H-M   'P 1'
#
loop_
_entity.id
_entity.type
_entity.pdbx_description
1 polymer ?
#
loop_
_entity_poly.entity_id
_entity_poly.type
_entity_poly.pdbx_seq_one_letter_code
_entity_poly.pdbx_strand_id
1 'polypeptide(L)'
;MTRKFDPEMIYVECHRCGQPVLWQAGMTTHLLNLAGIDVSTLDERCVILSEGCPACMPGETSFTTQVIRLNREKDEKEKPTQAAVN
;
A
#
# COMPACT_ATOMS: atom_id res chain seq x y z
N MET A 1 18.48 10.98 -14.89
CA MET A 1 18.50 10.42 -13.53
C MET A 1 17.07 10.01 -13.19
N THR A 2 16.73 8.73 -13.26
CA THR A 2 15.49 8.23 -12.66
C THR A 2 15.64 8.37 -11.16
N ARG A 3 14.92 9.32 -10.54
CA ARG A 3 14.86 9.42 -9.08
C ARG A 3 14.26 8.12 -8.58
N LYS A 4 15.02 7.37 -7.78
CA LYS A 4 14.50 6.20 -7.08
C LYS A 4 13.49 6.70 -6.05
N PHE A 5 12.34 6.04 -5.96
CA PHE A 5 11.35 6.32 -4.93
C PHE A 5 11.94 5.98 -3.56
N ASP A 6 11.72 6.83 -2.57
CA ASP A 6 12.14 6.58 -1.19
C ASP A 6 11.09 5.70 -0.50
N PRO A 7 11.40 4.44 -0.14
CA PRO A 7 10.43 3.55 0.50
C PRO A 7 9.89 4.09 1.83
N GLU A 8 10.63 4.97 2.51
CA GLU A 8 10.16 5.59 3.75
C GLU A 8 9.00 6.57 3.53
N MET A 9 8.73 6.96 2.27
CA MET A 9 7.59 7.79 1.88
C MET A 9 6.32 6.97 1.57
N ILE A 10 6.37 5.63 1.67
CA ILE A 10 5.17 4.79 1.47
C ILE A 10 4.19 5.02 2.62
N TYR A 11 2.95 5.34 2.27
CA TYR A 11 1.87 5.45 3.25
C TYR A 11 1.55 4.09 3.86
N VAL A 12 1.36 4.05 5.19
CA VAL A 12 0.98 2.84 5.93
C VAL A 12 -0.36 3.07 6.62
N GLU A 13 -1.34 2.22 6.33
CA GLU A 13 -2.70 2.32 6.85
C GLU A 13 -3.07 1.10 7.70
N CYS A 14 -3.75 1.33 8.82
CA CYS A 14 -4.36 0.25 9.58
C CYS A 14 -5.66 -0.20 8.91
N HIS A 15 -5.71 -1.44 8.42
CA HIS A 15 -6.89 -2.01 7.76
C HIS A 15 -8.12 -2.09 8.69
N ARG A 16 -7.92 -2.08 10.02
CA ARG A 16 -9.01 -2.18 11.00
C ARG A 16 -9.69 -0.86 11.33
N CYS A 17 -8.94 0.23 11.47
CA CYS A 17 -9.47 1.52 11.95
C CYS A 17 -9.19 2.69 11.01
N GLY A 18 -8.49 2.47 9.90
CA GLY A 18 -8.13 3.52 8.92
C GLY A 18 -7.13 4.54 9.41
N GLN A 19 -6.60 4.40 10.64
CA GLN A 19 -5.59 5.30 11.15
C GLN A 19 -4.24 5.03 10.48
N PRO A 20 -3.45 6.08 10.19
CA PRO A 20 -2.08 5.92 9.71
C PRO A 20 -1.23 5.20 10.76
N VAL A 21 -0.41 4.26 10.31
CA VAL A 21 0.58 3.60 11.18
C VAL A 21 1.92 4.32 11.01
N LEU A 22 2.42 4.90 12.10
CA LEU A 22 3.69 5.59 12.10
C LEU A 22 4.80 4.62 12.47
N TRP A 23 5.82 4.54 11.62
CA TRP A 23 7.03 3.80 11.91
C TRP A 23 8.22 4.74 12.10
N GLN A 24 9.22 4.23 12.81
CA GLN A 24 10.51 4.89 12.90
C GLN A 24 11.21 4.86 11.55
N ALA A 25 12.04 5.88 11.30
CA ALA A 25 12.82 5.96 10.07
C ALA A 25 13.64 4.67 9.83
N GLY A 26 13.58 4.17 8.60
CA GLY A 26 14.26 2.96 8.15
C GLY A 26 13.49 1.66 8.38
N MET A 27 12.38 1.70 9.12
CA MET A 27 11.57 0.51 9.39
C MET A 27 10.89 0.00 8.13
N THR A 28 10.40 0.87 7.24
CA THR A 28 9.76 0.44 5.99
C THR A 28 10.75 -0.35 5.14
N THR A 29 11.93 0.22 4.92
CA THR A 29 13.02 -0.43 4.19
C THR A 29 13.42 -1.76 4.85
N HIS A 30 13.52 -1.79 6.18
CA HIS A 30 13.85 -3.01 6.92
C HIS A 30 12.82 -4.13 6.69
N LEU A 31 11.52 -3.83 6.83
CA LEU A 31 10.45 -4.80 6.65
C LEU A 31 10.36 -5.30 5.20
N LEU A 32 10.52 -4.42 4.22
CA LEU A 32 10.54 -4.80 2.81
C LEU A 32 11.70 -5.75 2.48
N ASN A 33 12.89 -5.47 3.02
CA ASN A 33 14.06 -6.34 2.86
C ASN A 33 13.85 -7.71 3.53
N LEU A 34 13.27 -7.74 4.74
CA LEU A 34 12.93 -9.00 5.42
C LEU A 34 11.90 -9.83 4.63
N ALA A 35 10.96 -9.16 3.96
CA ALA A 35 9.97 -9.81 3.11
C ALA A 35 10.52 -10.21 1.72
N GLY A 36 11.78 -9.89 1.40
CA GLY A 36 12.39 -10.16 0.09
C GLY A 36 11.79 -9.32 -1.05
N ILE A 37 11.18 -8.17 -0.73
CA ILE A 37 10.57 -7.28 -1.71
C ILE A 37 11.65 -6.34 -2.29
N ASP A 38 11.79 -6.34 -3.61
CA ASP A 38 12.68 -5.42 -4.29
C ASP A 38 12.13 -3.98 -4.27
N VAL A 39 12.75 -3.12 -3.47
CA VAL A 39 12.40 -1.71 -3.31
C VAL A 39 12.43 -0.92 -4.63
N SER A 40 13.17 -1.38 -5.64
CA SER A 40 13.22 -0.72 -6.96
C SER A 40 11.92 -0.84 -7.75
N THR A 41 11.03 -1.76 -7.34
CA THR A 41 9.71 -1.99 -7.95
C THR A 41 8.60 -1.14 -7.30
N LEU A 42 8.94 -0.38 -6.26
CA LEU A 42 8.00 0.45 -5.50
C LEU A 42 7.97 1.87 -6.05
N ASP A 43 6.79 2.47 -6.02
CA ASP A 43 6.55 3.85 -6.43
C ASP A 43 5.41 4.46 -5.60
N GLU A 44 4.98 5.68 -5.93
CA GLU A 44 3.95 6.43 -5.21
C GLU A 44 2.56 5.76 -5.20
N ARG A 45 2.36 4.69 -5.97
CA ARG A 45 1.10 3.94 -6.00
C ARG A 45 1.09 2.77 -5.02
N CYS A 46 2.21 2.50 -4.35
CA CYS A 46 2.28 1.47 -3.33
C CYS A 46 1.82 2.02 -1.97
N VAL A 47 1.05 1.22 -1.24
CA VAL A 47 0.61 1.47 0.14
C VAL A 47 0.89 0.21 0.94
N ILE A 48 1.21 0.34 2.22
CA ILE A 48 1.29 -0.80 3.13
C ILE A 48 0.03 -0.84 3.99
N LEU A 49 -0.64 -1.99 4.01
CA LEU A 49 -1.73 -2.26 4.93
C LEU A 49 -1.21 -3.04 6.13
N SER A 50 -1.55 -2.59 7.33
CA SER A 50 -1.30 -3.30 8.59
C SER A 50 -2.60 -3.91 9.11
N GLU A 51 -2.58 -5.18 9.49
CA GLU A 51 -3.73 -5.92 10.04
C GLU A 51 -4.01 -5.55 11.51
N GLY A 52 -3.93 -4.26 11.83
CA GLY A 52 -3.99 -3.73 13.19
C GLY A 52 -3.02 -2.58 13.44
N CYS A 53 -3.22 -1.88 14.55
CA CYS A 53 -2.27 -0.91 15.06
C CYS A 53 -2.42 -0.73 16.58
N PRO A 54 -1.42 -0.14 17.26
CA PRO A 54 -1.49 0.11 18.70
C PRO A 54 -2.67 0.98 19.14
N ALA A 55 -3.24 1.79 18.24
CA ALA A 55 -4.38 2.65 18.56
C ALA A 55 -5.69 1.86 18.72
N CYS A 56 -5.93 0.82 17.91
CA CYS A 56 -7.16 0.03 17.96
C CYS A 56 -7.00 -1.32 18.67
N MET A 57 -5.77 -1.83 18.80
CA MET A 57 -5.45 -3.06 19.52
C MET A 57 -4.35 -2.78 20.55
N PRO A 58 -4.69 -2.11 21.68
CA PRO A 58 -3.72 -1.81 22.71
C PRO A 58 -3.18 -3.10 23.33
N GLY A 59 -1.87 -3.15 23.53
CA GLY A 59 -1.16 -4.32 24.10
C GLY A 59 -0.61 -5.29 23.04
N GLU A 60 -1.11 -5.23 21.80
CA GLU A 60 -0.49 -5.95 20.69
C GLU A 60 0.70 -5.15 20.14
N THR A 61 1.79 -5.85 19.82
CA THR A 61 3.03 -5.22 19.35
C THR A 61 3.48 -5.74 17.99
N SER A 62 2.86 -6.81 17.50
CA SER A 62 3.15 -7.40 16.19
C SER A 62 1.90 -7.42 15.33
N PHE A 63 2.03 -6.89 14.11
CA PHE A 63 0.93 -6.85 13.14
C PHE A 63 1.44 -7.37 11.81
N THR A 64 0.64 -8.21 11.15
CA THR A 64 0.92 -8.62 9.77
C THR A 64 0.74 -7.42 8.85
N THR A 65 1.65 -7.25 7.90
CA THR A 65 1.59 -6.17 6.91
C THR A 65 1.64 -6.70 5.49
N GLN A 66 1.04 -5.97 4.55
CA GLN A 66 1.00 -6.32 3.13
C GLN A 66 1.26 -5.07 2.29
N VAL A 67 2.11 -5.20 1.26
CA VAL A 67 2.28 -4.14 0.26
C VAL A 67 1.23 -4.33 -0.82
N ILE A 68 0.41 -3.31 -1.04
CA ILE A 68 -0.58 -3.28 -2.12
C ILE A 68 -0.20 -2.19 -3.12
N ARG A 69 -0.49 -2.43 -4.39
CA ARG A 69 -0.37 -1.43 -5.45
C ARG A 69 -1.78 -0.96 -5.81
N LEU A 70 -2.01 0.33 -5.68
CA LEU A 70 -3.26 0.95 -6.08
C LEU A 70 -3.32 0.98 -7.62
N ASN A 71 -4.32 0.31 -8.18
CA ASN A 71 -4.68 0.51 -9.58
C ASN A 71 -5.40 1.86 -9.69
N ARG A 72 -5.17 2.62 -10.77
CA ARG A 72 -6.06 3.74 -11.12
C ARG A 72 -7.49 3.19 -11.10
N GLU A 73 -8.42 4.00 -10.60
CA GLU A 73 -9.86 3.74 -10.67
C GLU A 73 -10.14 2.96 -11.95
N LYS A 74 -10.81 1.79 -11.83
CA LYS A 74 -11.21 0.97 -12.98
C LYS A 74 -11.56 1.92 -14.11
N ASP A 75 -10.74 1.94 -15.18
CA ASP A 75 -11.05 2.72 -16.37
C ASP A 75 -12.53 2.48 -16.65
N GLU A 76 -13.27 3.59 -16.71
CA GLU A 76 -14.70 3.60 -16.92
C GLU A 76 -15.04 2.46 -17.86
N LYS A 77 -15.86 1.50 -17.40
CA LYS A 77 -16.41 0.46 -18.27
C LYS A 77 -16.89 1.16 -19.52
N GLU A 78 -16.11 1.07 -20.61
CA GLU A 78 -16.57 1.44 -21.94
C GLU A 78 -17.89 0.71 -22.09
N LYS A 79 -18.99 1.47 -22.14
CA LYS A 79 -20.27 0.93 -22.56
C LYS A 79 -20.00 0.19 -23.86
N PRO A 80 -20.31 -1.11 -24.00
CA PRO A 80 -20.38 -1.67 -25.32
C PRO A 80 -21.49 -0.90 -26.04
N THR A 81 -21.09 -0.06 -26.99
CA THR A 81 -21.97 0.53 -28.00
C THR A 81 -22.71 -0.63 -28.63
N GLN A 82 -23.96 -0.86 -28.22
CA GLN A 82 -24.87 -1.73 -28.95
C GLN A 82 -25.22 -1.02 -30.24
N ALA A 83 -24.44 -1.31 -31.27
CA ALA A 83 -24.95 -1.33 -32.62
C ALA A 83 -25.80 -2.59 -32.77
N ALA A 84 -27.13 -2.46 -32.82
CA ALA A 84 -28.00 -3.35 -33.61
C ALA A 84 -29.46 -2.85 -33.66
N VAL A 85 -29.84 -2.38 -34.86
CA VAL A 85 -31.04 -2.77 -35.63
C VAL A 85 -32.43 -2.71 -34.96
N ASN A 86 -33.22 -1.68 -35.29
CA ASN A 86 -34.39 -1.76 -36.20
C ASN A 86 -34.86 -0.37 -36.61
#